data_AF-A0A975IQZ0-F1
#
_entry.id   AF-A0A975IQZ0-F1
#
_cell.length_a   1.000
_cell.length_b   1.000
_cell.length_c   1.000
_cell.angle_alpha   90.00
_cell.angle_beta   90.00
_cell.angle_gamma   90.00
#
_symmetry.space_group_name_H-M   'P 1'
#
loop_
_entity.id
_entity.type
_entity.pdbx_description
1 polymer ?
#
loop_
_entity_poly.entity_id
_entity_poly.type
_entity_poly.pdbx_seq_one_letter_code
_entity_poly.pdbx_strand_id
1 'polypeptide(L)'
;MKSIIYIAIFTFMSIGVYAQDSNPQSLAESSKATATKISQELKLDDDRSLLLYRAIYSTELGRARAENNLSDDPEQLASTNKKIDESFVKILEGNFSEKEIAKIKQLYKTKKK
;
A
#
# COMPACT_ATOMS: atom_id res chain seq x y z
N MET A 1 -14.33 42.44 30.44
CA MET A 1 -13.29 41.90 29.54
C MET A 1 -13.15 40.41 29.78
N LYS A 2 -13.09 39.64 28.69
CA LYS A 2 -12.71 38.21 28.57
C LYS A 2 -13.72 37.17 29.06
N SER A 3 -14.54 36.70 28.12
CA SER A 3 -15.02 35.33 28.09
C SER A 3 -14.66 34.75 26.74
N ILE A 4 -13.73 33.80 26.70
CA ILE A 4 -13.47 32.96 25.53
C ILE A 4 -13.84 31.56 25.98
N ILE A 5 -15.03 31.12 25.59
CA ILE A 5 -15.48 29.74 25.77
C ILE A 5 -14.87 28.95 24.62
N TYR A 6 -13.92 28.07 24.94
CA TYR A 6 -13.40 27.07 24.01
C TYR A 6 -14.43 25.95 23.89
N ILE A 7 -15.26 26.00 22.84
CA ILE A 7 -16.03 24.84 22.39
C ILE A 7 -15.20 24.18 21.29
N ALA A 8 -14.32 23.27 21.67
CA ALA A 8 -13.70 22.35 20.73
C ALA A 8 -14.75 21.28 20.38
N ILE A 9 -15.53 21.54 19.32
CA ILE A 9 -16.44 20.58 18.72
C ILE A 9 -15.60 19.46 18.11
N PHE A 10 -15.51 18.32 18.80
CA PHE A 10 -15.05 17.07 18.22
C PHE A 10 -16.15 16.53 17.30
N THR A 11 -16.07 16.86 16.02
CA THR A 11 -16.88 16.23 14.97
C THR A 11 -15.98 15.76 13.85
N PHE A 12 -15.65 14.47 13.84
CA PHE A 12 -15.45 13.71 12.60
C PHE A 12 -16.02 12.31 12.82
N MET A 13 -17.31 12.19 12.51
CA MET A 13 -17.81 11.48 11.32
C MET A 13 -17.85 9.98 11.54
N SER A 14 -19.07 9.53 11.85
CA SER A 14 -19.63 8.20 11.66
C SER A 14 -18.82 7.32 10.70
N ILE A 15 -18.11 6.33 11.27
CA ILE A 15 -17.57 5.19 10.53
C ILE A 15 -18.77 4.34 10.14
N GLY A 16 -19.38 4.67 9.00
CA GLY A 16 -20.23 3.75 8.28
C GLY A 16 -19.37 2.59 7.83
N VAL A 17 -19.49 1.45 8.53
CA VAL A 17 -18.89 0.20 8.13
C VAL A 17 -19.61 -0.29 6.88
N TYR A 18 -19.15 0.16 5.71
CA TYR A 18 -19.53 -0.43 4.44
C TYR A 18 -18.66 -1.67 4.21
N ALA A 19 -19.25 -2.81 4.56
CA ALA A 19 -18.81 -4.12 4.14
C ALA A 19 -19.13 -4.32 2.64
N GLN A 20 -18.30 -5.14 2.00
CA GLN A 20 -18.62 -5.94 0.81
C GLN A 20 -18.43 -5.27 -0.56
N ASP A 21 -17.16 -5.01 -0.88
CA ASP A 21 -16.51 -5.44 -2.12
C ASP A 21 -15.00 -5.36 -1.82
N SER A 22 -14.10 -5.90 -2.64
CA SER A 22 -12.65 -5.76 -2.43
C SER A 22 -12.27 -4.27 -2.32
N ASN A 23 -12.30 -3.72 -1.11
CA ASN A 23 -12.58 -2.30 -0.85
C ASN A 23 -11.40 -1.45 -1.34
N PRO A 24 -11.49 -0.82 -2.53
CA PRO A 24 -10.33 -0.15 -3.14
C PRO A 24 -9.79 0.96 -2.24
N GLN A 25 -10.65 1.53 -1.40
CA GLN A 25 -10.31 2.52 -0.39
C GLN A 25 -9.44 1.93 0.71
N SER A 26 -9.78 0.77 1.27
CA SER A 26 -8.97 0.13 2.32
C SER A 26 -7.62 -0.36 1.79
N LEU A 27 -7.58 -0.83 0.54
CA LEU A 27 -6.35 -1.21 -0.15
C LEU A 27 -5.47 0.01 -0.41
N ALA A 28 -6.06 1.14 -0.82
CA ALA A 28 -5.34 2.40 -0.99
C ALA A 28 -4.76 2.92 0.33
N GLU A 29 -5.54 2.92 1.41
CA GLU A 29 -5.09 3.37 2.74
C GLU A 29 -3.99 2.48 3.30
N SER A 30 -4.15 1.16 3.23
CA SER A 30 -3.14 0.21 3.70
C SER A 30 -1.84 0.27 2.87
N SER A 31 -1.95 0.48 1.55
CA SER A 31 -0.81 0.69 0.66
C SER A 31 -0.11 2.01 0.97
N LYS A 32 -0.86 3.09 1.21
CA LYS A 32 -0.33 4.40 1.58
C LYS A 32 0.40 4.32 2.91
N ALA A 33 -0.19 3.73 3.94
CA ALA A 33 0.45 3.55 5.24
C ALA A 33 1.77 2.75 5.13
N THR A 34 1.78 1.71 4.30
CA THR A 34 2.98 0.90 4.07
C THR A 34 4.06 1.70 3.34
N ALA A 35 3.70 2.42 2.28
CA ALA A 35 4.61 3.30 1.55
C ALA A 35 5.17 4.40 2.44
N THR A 36 4.33 5.08 3.23
CA THR A 36 4.75 6.12 4.17
C THR A 36 5.77 5.60 5.17
N LYS A 37 5.56 4.42 5.76
CA LYS A 37 6.50 3.83 6.71
C LYS A 37 7.86 3.53 6.05
N ILE A 38 7.85 2.98 4.84
CA ILE A 38 9.07 2.66 4.11
C ILE A 38 9.81 3.94 3.68
N SER A 39 9.06 4.94 3.19
CA SER A 39 9.59 6.25 2.83
C SER A 39 10.27 6.95 4.01
N GLN A 40 9.66 6.89 5.20
CA GLN A 40 10.26 7.45 6.42
C GLN A 40 11.57 6.75 6.80
N GLU A 41 11.58 5.41 6.77
CA GLU A 41 12.77 4.61 7.08
C GLU A 41 13.92 4.87 6.09
N LEU A 42 13.61 5.07 4.81
CA LEU A 42 14.59 5.32 3.75
C LEU A 42 14.88 6.80 3.50
N LYS A 43 14.17 7.71 4.20
CA LYS A 43 14.24 9.16 3.99
C LYS A 43 14.04 9.55 2.52
N LEU A 44 13.03 8.94 1.88
CA LEU A 44 12.66 9.27 0.50
C LEU A 44 12.05 10.67 0.43
N ASP A 45 12.32 11.39 -0.65
CA ASP A 45 11.60 12.62 -1.00
C ASP A 45 10.14 12.32 -1.40
N ASP A 46 9.35 13.37 -1.61
CA ASP A 46 7.91 13.26 -1.91
C ASP A 46 7.64 12.55 -3.24
N ASP A 47 8.46 12.79 -4.26
CA ASP A 47 8.29 12.18 -5.59
C ASP A 47 8.56 10.68 -5.53
N ARG A 48 9.67 10.27 -4.90
CA ARG A 48 10.03 8.87 -4.70
C ARG A 48 9.07 8.17 -3.76
N SER A 49 8.54 8.88 -2.77
CA SER A 49 7.48 8.37 -1.89
C SER A 49 6.18 8.10 -2.63
N LEU A 50 5.79 9.00 -3.53
CA LEU A 50 4.62 8.82 -4.40
C LEU A 50 4.82 7.65 -5.37
N LEU A 51 6.01 7.51 -5.95
CA LEU A 51 6.36 6.37 -6.80
C LEU A 51 6.26 5.04 -6.05
N LEU A 52 6.81 4.99 -4.83
CA LEU A 52 6.72 3.80 -3.98
C LEU A 52 5.27 3.45 -3.64
N TYR A 53 4.44 4.45 -3.30
CA TYR A 53 3.02 4.23 -3.06
C TYR A 53 2.31 3.63 -4.27
N ARG A 54 2.54 4.19 -5.47
CA ARG A 54 1.94 3.68 -6.71
C ARG A 54 2.39 2.24 -7.01
N ALA A 55 3.66 1.93 -6.78
CA ALA A 55 4.20 0.59 -6.96
C ALA A 55 3.55 -0.43 -6.00
N ILE A 56 3.44 -0.10 -4.71
CA ILE A 56 2.80 -0.96 -3.71
C ILE A 56 1.31 -1.13 -4.03
N TYR A 57 0.60 -0.03 -4.28
CA TYR A 57 -0.84 -0.06 -4.55
C TYR A 57 -1.19 -0.92 -5.78
N SER A 58 -0.47 -0.72 -6.89
CA SER A 58 -0.70 -1.50 -8.11
C SER A 58 -0.40 -2.99 -7.92
N THR A 59 0.62 -3.32 -7.11
CA THR A 59 0.97 -4.70 -6.76
C THR A 59 -0.12 -5.36 -5.92
N GLU A 60 -0.58 -4.71 -4.85
CA GLU A 60 -1.64 -5.23 -3.99
C GLU A 60 -2.97 -5.36 -4.74
N LEU A 61 -3.30 -4.38 -5.58
CA LEU A 61 -4.50 -4.44 -6.42
C LEU A 61 -4.41 -5.60 -7.43
N GLY A 62 -3.24 -5.82 -8.03
CA GLY A 62 -2.98 -6.95 -8.91
C GLY A 62 -3.20 -8.29 -8.21
N ARG A 63 -2.67 -8.44 -6.99
CA ARG A 63 -2.86 -9.66 -6.18
C ARG A 63 -4.31 -9.88 -5.80
N ALA A 64 -5.01 -8.84 -5.33
CA ALA A 64 -6.43 -8.93 -4.98
C ALA A 64 -7.27 -9.37 -6.19
N ARG A 65 -6.99 -8.84 -7.38
CA ARG A 65 -7.64 -9.27 -8.62
C ARG A 65 -7.27 -10.71 -9.00
N ALA A 66 -6.02 -11.12 -8.84
CA ALA A 66 -5.62 -12.50 -9.12
C ALA A 66 -6.34 -13.47 -8.18
N GLU A 67 -6.40 -13.17 -6.88
CA GLU A 67 -7.12 -13.96 -5.88
C GLU A 67 -8.60 -14.12 -6.24
N ASN A 68 -9.28 -13.02 -6.59
CA ASN A 68 -10.70 -13.04 -6.94
C ASN A 68 -11.01 -13.85 -8.21
N ASN A 69 -10.07 -13.96 -9.16
CA ASN A 69 -10.32 -14.60 -10.45
C ASN A 69 -9.75 -16.02 -10.55
N LEU A 70 -8.75 -16.35 -9.73
CA LEU A 70 -7.95 -17.56 -9.83
C LEU A 70 -7.90 -18.35 -8.52
N SER A 71 -8.75 -18.04 -7.53
CA SER A 71 -8.79 -18.76 -6.24
C SER A 71 -8.95 -20.28 -6.40
N ASP A 72 -9.65 -20.69 -7.46
CA ASP A 72 -9.95 -22.09 -7.76
C ASP A 72 -8.84 -22.79 -8.58
N ASP A 73 -7.82 -22.04 -9.02
CA ASP A 73 -6.61 -22.55 -9.70
C ASP A 73 -5.34 -22.06 -8.99
N PRO A 74 -4.87 -22.78 -7.95
CA PRO A 74 -3.70 -22.40 -7.16
C PRO A 74 -2.40 -22.30 -7.98
N GLU A 75 -2.25 -23.11 -9.03
CA GLU A 75 -1.05 -23.09 -9.87
C GLU A 75 -1.01 -21.82 -10.73
N GLN A 76 -2.14 -21.49 -11.36
CA GLN A 76 -2.26 -20.26 -12.16
C GLN A 76 -2.19 -19.01 -11.28
N LEU A 77 -2.77 -19.05 -10.08
CA LEU A 77 -2.67 -18.00 -9.08
C LEU A 77 -1.20 -17.77 -8.65
N ALA A 78 -0.47 -18.84 -8.34
CA ALA A 78 0.95 -18.75 -7.99
C ALA A 78 1.80 -18.17 -9.14
N SER A 79 1.57 -18.63 -10.37
CA SER A 79 2.25 -18.11 -11.56
C SER A 79 1.96 -16.62 -11.79
N THR A 80 0.70 -16.21 -11.61
CA THR A 80 0.26 -14.82 -11.76
C THR A 80 0.87 -13.93 -10.68
N ASN A 81 0.85 -14.38 -9.42
CA ASN A 81 1.47 -13.67 -8.31
C ASN A 81 2.99 -13.50 -8.51
N LYS A 82 3.67 -14.50 -9.08
CA LYS A 82 5.09 -14.36 -9.46
C LYS A 82 5.32 -13.26 -10.50
N LYS A 83 4.49 -13.19 -11.55
CA LYS A 83 4.58 -12.13 -12.58
C LYS A 83 4.30 -10.74 -12.00
N ILE A 84 3.35 -10.64 -11.05
CA ILE A 84 3.07 -9.40 -10.31
C ILE A 84 4.30 -8.99 -9.50
N ASP A 85 4.93 -9.92 -8.79
CA ASP A 85 6.14 -9.66 -8.00
C ASP A 85 7.31 -9.21 -8.89
N GLU A 86 7.52 -9.86 -10.04
CA GLU A 86 8.54 -9.44 -11.02
C GLU A 86 8.28 -8.02 -11.55
N SER A 87 7.01 -7.69 -11.81
CA SER A 87 6.63 -6.34 -12.26
C SER A 87 6.88 -5.29 -11.19
N PHE A 88 6.58 -5.60 -9.92
CA PHE A 88 6.92 -4.74 -8.78
C PHE A 88 8.43 -4.46 -8.73
N VAL A 89 9.27 -5.49 -8.89
CA VAL A 89 10.72 -5.32 -8.88
C VAL A 89 11.20 -4.40 -10.02
N LYS A 90 10.68 -4.58 -11.24
CA LYS A 90 11.04 -3.74 -12.39
C LYS A 90 10.68 -2.27 -12.18
N ILE A 91 9.52 -1.99 -11.56
CA ILE A 91 9.14 -0.61 -11.20
C ILE A 91 10.16 -0.01 -10.24
N LEU A 92 10.63 -0.78 -9.26
CA LEU A 92 11.62 -0.30 -8.31
C LEU A 92 12.99 -0.08 -8.95
N GLU A 93 13.45 -0.96 -9.83
CA GLU A 93 14.73 -0.85 -10.54
C GLU A 93 14.87 0.43 -11.37
N GLY A 94 13.76 0.99 -11.87
CA GLY A 94 13.78 2.26 -12.59
C GLY A 94 13.92 3.52 -11.71
N ASN A 95 13.75 3.41 -10.39
CA ASN A 95 13.56 4.58 -9.51
C ASN A 95 14.35 4.52 -8.18
N PHE A 96 14.94 3.36 -7.86
CA PHE A 96 15.62 3.11 -6.59
C PHE A 96 16.95 2.38 -6.83
N SER A 97 17.93 2.65 -5.97
CA SER A 97 19.20 1.91 -5.97
C SER A 97 19.01 0.48 -5.47
N GLU A 98 19.92 -0.43 -5.83
CA GLU A 98 19.85 -1.83 -5.39
C GLU A 98 19.74 -1.99 -3.86
N LYS A 99 20.46 -1.15 -3.10
CA LYS A 99 20.39 -1.14 -1.62
C LYS A 99 19.01 -0.73 -1.11
N GLU A 100 18.41 0.31 -1.71
CA GLU A 100 17.05 0.73 -1.37
C GLU A 100 16.04 -0.35 -1.77
N ILE A 101 16.17 -0.97 -2.94
CA ILE A 101 15.29 -2.06 -3.39
C ILE A 101 15.31 -3.22 -2.40
N ALA A 102 16.50 -3.63 -1.94
CA ALA A 102 16.65 -4.70 -0.95
C ALA A 102 15.90 -4.36 0.35
N LYS A 103 16.04 -3.12 0.84
CA LYS A 103 15.37 -2.64 2.06
C LYS A 103 13.86 -2.48 1.86
N ILE A 104 13.39 -1.97 0.72
CA ILE A 104 11.97 -1.90 0.35
C ILE A 104 11.37 -3.30 0.38
N LYS A 105 12.00 -4.29 -0.29
CA LYS A 105 11.54 -5.69 -0.30
C LYS A 105 11.46 -6.28 1.10
N GLN A 106 12.45 -6.01 1.96
CA GLN A 106 12.47 -6.46 3.34
C GLN A 106 11.29 -5.89 4.14
N LEU A 107 11.12 -4.56 4.11
CA LEU A 107 10.08 -3.87 4.86
C LEU A 107 8.67 -4.21 4.36
N TYR A 108 8.51 -4.38 3.05
CA TYR A 108 7.25 -4.76 2.42
C TYR A 108 6.80 -6.19 2.80
N LYS A 109 7.73 -7.17 2.83
CA LYS A 109 7.43 -8.55 3.24
C LYS A 109 7.02 -8.70 4.70
N THR A 110 7.40 -7.76 5.57
CA THR A 110 7.20 -7.86 7.03
C THR A 110 5.72 -7.78 7.43
N LYS A 111 4.82 -7.39 6.51
CA LYS A 111 3.37 -7.32 6.75
C LYS A 111 2.60 -8.62 6.46
N LYS A 112 3.23 -9.65 5.87
CA LYS A 112 2.59 -10.95 5.54
C LYS A 112 2.66 -11.98 6.69
N LYS A 113 2.61 -11.55 7.96
CA LYS A 113 2.51 -12.45 9.12
C LYS A 113 1.15 -12.34 9.78
#